data_AF-A0A961AWC8-F1
#
_entry.id   AF-A0A961AWC8-F1
#
_cell.length_a   1.000
_cell.length_b   1.000
_cell.length_c   1.000
_cell.angle_alpha   90.00
_cell.angle_beta   90.00
_cell.angle_gamma   90.00
#
_symmetry.space_group_name_H-M   'P 1'
#
loop_
_entity.id
_entity.type
_entity.pdbx_description
1 polymer ?
#
loop_
_entity_poly.entity_id
_entity_poly.type
_entity_poly.pdbx_seq_one_letter_code
_entity_poly.pdbx_strand_id
1 'polypeptide(L)' 'MPGEVVGIVGESGCGKSVTAQCALRLNPEPPGFRRGGRMLYKGEDVFAKGERELRRMRGAE' A
#
# COMPACT_ATOMS: atom_id res chain seq x y z
N MET A 1 0.57 16.09 -5.58
CA MET A 1 0.55 16.43 -7.01
C MET A 1 1.08 15.25 -7.82
N PRO A 2 0.63 15.03 -9.06
CA PRO A 2 1.26 14.05 -9.95
C PRO A 2 2.76 14.33 -10.08
N GLY A 3 3.61 13.32 -9.86
CA GLY A 3 5.07 13.45 -9.98
C GLY A 3 5.81 13.99 -8.75
N GLU A 4 5.15 14.17 -7.59
CA GLU A 4 5.84 14.51 -6.35
C GLU A 4 6.68 13.36 -5.79
N VAL A 5 7.81 13.71 -5.17
CA VAL A 5 8.62 12.78 -4.38
C VAL A 5 8.26 12.98 -2.90
N VAL A 6 7.81 11.90 -2.27
CA VAL A 6 7.44 11.88 -0.85
C VAL A 6 8.38 10.94 -0.09
N GLY A 7 8.96 11.43 1.01
CA GLY A 7 9.83 10.65 1.89
C GLY A 7 9.12 10.25 3.19
N ILE A 8 9.31 9.00 3.63
CA ILE A 8 8.88 8.50 4.95
C ILE A 8 10.14 8.33 5.82
N VAL A 9 10.20 9.02 6.95
CA VAL A 9 11.39 9.08 7.83
C VAL A 9 11.10 8.51 9.23
N GLY A 10 12.15 8.05 9.92
CA GLY A 10 12.09 7.46 11.26
C GLY A 10 13.22 6.46 11.52
N GLU A 11 13.35 5.99 12.75
CA GLU A 11 14.40 5.05 13.19
C GLU A 11 14.30 3.66 12.55
N SER A 12 15.38 2.86 12.61
CA SER A 12 15.34 1.47 12.17
C SER A 12 14.25 0.69 12.94
N GLY A 13 13.48 -0.14 12.23
CA GLY A 13 12.40 -0.92 12.86
C GLY A 13 11.08 -0.17 13.12
N CYS A 14 10.99 1.15 12.88
CA CYS A 14 9.74 1.90 13.12
C CYS A 14 8.59 1.62 12.12
N GLY A 15 8.81 0.72 11.15
CA GLY A 15 7.77 0.28 10.21
C GLY A 15 7.74 0.97 8.84
N LYS A 16 8.72 1.83 8.47
CA LYS A 16 8.75 2.50 7.14
C LYS A 16 8.57 1.55 5.97
N SER A 17 9.40 0.49 5.89
CA SER A 17 9.35 -0.49 4.80
C SER A 17 8.05 -1.29 4.82
N VAL A 18 7.58 -1.66 6.02
CA VAL A 18 6.30 -2.37 6.21
C VAL A 18 5.15 -1.51 5.71
N THR A 19 5.10 -0.22 6.07
CA THR A 19 4.09 0.73 5.61
C THR A 19 4.08 0.86 4.09
N ALA A 20 5.25 1.02 3.46
CA ALA A 20 5.37 1.09 2.00
C ALA A 20 4.88 -0.21 1.32
N GLN A 21 5.27 -1.37 1.85
CA GLN A 21 4.82 -2.67 1.33
C GLN A 21 3.32 -2.91 1.56
N CYS A 22 2.76 -2.50 2.70
CA CYS A 22 1.33 -2.57 2.98
C CYS A 22 0.52 -1.69 2.04
N ALA A 23 0.97 -0.46 1.78
CA ALA A 23 0.35 0.43 0.79
C ALA A 23 0.38 -0.18 -0.62
N LEU A 24 1.39 -0.98 -0.94
CA LEU A 24 1.44 -1.67 -2.21
C LEU A 24 0.77 -3.04 -2.19
N ARG A 25 0.20 -3.51 -1.08
CA ARG A 25 -0.31 -4.89 -0.90
C ARG A 25 0.74 -5.95 -1.27
N LEU A 26 1.99 -5.73 -0.82
CA LEU A 26 3.15 -6.61 -1.00
C LEU A 26 3.65 -7.22 0.31
N ASN A 27 3.20 -6.71 1.46
CA ASN A 27 3.60 -7.26 2.75
C ASN A 27 3.05 -8.70 2.91
N PRO A 28 3.85 -9.69 3.32
CA PRO A 28 3.39 -11.05 3.52
C PRO A 28 2.32 -11.17 4.61
N GLU A 29 1.24 -11.88 4.29
CA GLU A 29 0.15 -12.20 5.21
C GLU A 29 -0.16 -13.70 5.03
N PRO A 30 0.25 -14.61 5.95
CA PRO A 30 0.89 -14.42 7.28
C PRO A 30 2.42 -14.15 7.27
N PRO A 31 3.03 -13.71 8.40
CA PRO A 31 2.43 -13.48 9.73
C PRO A 31 1.73 -12.13 9.89
N GLY A 32 1.85 -11.23 8.91
CA GLY A 32 1.09 -9.98 8.91
C GLY A 32 -0.40 -10.23 8.73
N PHE A 33 -1.21 -9.27 9.16
CA PHE A 33 -2.62 -9.21 8.81
C PHE A 33 -3.09 -7.75 8.86
N ARG A 34 -4.04 -7.39 8.00
CA ARG A 34 -4.70 -6.09 8.09
C ARG A 34 -5.79 -6.15 9.15
N ARG A 35 -5.64 -5.37 10.22
CA ARG A 35 -6.67 -5.22 11.27
C ARG A 35 -7.91 -4.45 10.77
N GLY A 36 -7.75 -3.61 9.76
CA GLY A 36 -8.81 -2.77 9.20
C GLY A 36 -8.26 -1.46 8.62
N GLY A 37 -9.14 -0.51 8.36
CA GLY A 37 -8.79 0.77 7.74
C GLY A 37 -8.99 0.77 6.22
N ARG A 38 -8.65 1.90 5.59
CA ARG A 38 -8.83 2.13 4.15
C ARG A 38 -7.55 2.69 3.55
N MET A 39 -7.30 2.38 2.29
CA MET A 39 -6.16 2.91 1.54
C MET A 39 -6.67 3.49 0.23
N LEU A 40 -6.71 4.82 0.15
CA LEU A 40 -7.31 5.50 -0.99
C LEU A 40 -6.27 5.76 -2.08
N TYR A 41 -6.58 5.34 -3.30
CA TYR A 41 -5.85 5.70 -4.50
C TYR A 41 -6.85 6.19 -5.56
N LYS A 42 -6.65 7.41 -6.07
CA LYS A 42 -7.58 8.08 -7.00
C LYS A 42 -9.06 8.03 -6.52
N GLY A 43 -9.28 8.13 -5.21
CA GLY A 43 -10.61 8.09 -4.60
C GLY A 43 -11.18 6.68 -4.34
N GLU A 44 -10.50 5.63 -4.76
CA GLU A 44 -10.94 4.25 -4.58
C GLU A 44 -10.19 3.56 -3.43
N ASP A 45 -10.91 2.80 -2.61
CA ASP A 45 -10.29 1.99 -1.55
C ASP A 45 -9.64 0.73 -2.14
N VAL A 46 -8.31 0.72 -2.16
CA VAL A 46 -7.50 -0.39 -2.66
C VAL A 46 -7.64 -1.62 -1.78
N PHE A 47 -7.95 -1.45 -0.48
CA PHE A 47 -8.10 -2.59 0.41
C PHE A 47 -9.37 -3.41 0.15
N ALA A 48 -10.40 -2.78 -0.43
CA ALA A 48 -11.63 -3.45 -0.83
C ALA A 48 -11.52 -4.21 -2.16
N LYS A 49 -10.41 -4.08 -2.89
CA LYS A 49 -10.22 -4.67 -4.22
C LYS A 49 -9.69 -6.11 -4.17
N GLY A 50 -10.13 -6.91 -5.13
CA GLY A 50 -9.62 -8.27 -5.37
C GLY A 50 -8.34 -8.30 -6.22
N GLU A 51 -7.72 -9.47 -6.32
CA GLU A 51 -6.44 -9.66 -7.04
C GLU A 51 -6.47 -9.19 -8.49
N ARG A 52 -7.56 -9.46 -9.23
CA ARG A 52 -7.69 -9.04 -10.63
C ARG A 52 -7.73 -7.52 -10.79
N GLU A 53 -8.35 -6.83 -9.85
CA GLU A 53 -8.45 -5.37 -9.86
C GLU A 53 -7.10 -4.75 -9.47
N LEU A 54 -6.45 -5.29 -8.44
CA LEU A 54 -5.10 -4.89 -8.04
C LEU A 54 -4.08 -5.05 -9.17
N ARG A 55 -4.11 -6.19 -9.88
CA ARG A 55 -3.23 -6.42 -11.03
C ARG A 55 -3.43 -5.39 -12.14
N ARG A 56 -4.68 -4.96 -12.38
CA ARG A 56 -4.96 -3.89 -13.36
C ARG A 56 -4.46 -2.53 -12.90
N MET A 57 -4.48 -2.24 -11.60
CA MET A 57 -3.96 -0.98 -11.06
C MET A 57 -2.43 -0.91 -11.05
N ARG A 58 -1.75 -2.03 -10.81
CA ARG A 58 -0.28 -2.10 -10.79
C ARG A 58 0.26 -2.22 -12.21
N GLY A 59 0.59 -1.08 -12.84
CA GLY A 59 1.12 -1.02 -14.20
C GLY A 59 0.12 -0.51 -15.25
N ALA A 60 -1.06 -0.06 -14.82
CA ALA A 60 -1.82 0.90 -15.62
C ALA A 60 -1.25 2.29 -15.35
N GLU A 61 -0.56 2.82 -16.37
CA GLU A 61 0.24 4.07 -16.38
C GLU A 61 1.65 3.95 -15.80
#